data_AF-A0A957X380-F1
#
_entry.id   AF-A0A957X380-F1
#
_cell.length_a   1.000
_cell.length_b   1.000
_cell.length_c   1.000
_cell.angle_alpha   90.00
_cell.angle_beta   90.00
_cell.angle_gamma   90.00
#
_symmetry.space_group_name_H-M   'P 1'
#
loop_
_entity.id
_entity.type
_entity.pdbx_description
1 polymer ?
#
loop_
_entity_poly.entity_id
_entity_poly.type
_entity_poly.pdbx_seq_one_letter_code
_entity_poly.pdbx_strand_id
1 'polypeptide(L)'
;NEDIKAFARGCMRTYLILKEKAAQFRADREIQGLLAEITADDGSMNQFAGAYSRDKADALKAQSFDHRAIAAKGQPYERLDQLVIDLLLGAR
;
A
#
# COMPACT_ATOMS: atom_id res chain seq x y z
N ASN A 1 -10.42 40.58 -0.41
CA ASN A 1 -9.92 40.23 -1.74
C ASN A 1 -10.61 38.94 -2.18
N GLU A 2 -11.37 38.96 -3.27
CA GLU A 2 -12.11 37.78 -3.74
C GLU A 2 -11.19 36.65 -4.22
N ASP A 3 -10.00 36.96 -4.72
CA ASP A 3 -9.03 35.95 -5.15
C ASP A 3 -8.53 35.09 -3.99
N ILE A 4 -8.30 35.71 -2.82
CA ILE A 4 -7.90 34.99 -1.60
C ILE A 4 -9.00 34.02 -1.15
N LYS A 5 -10.26 34.45 -1.23
CA LYS A 5 -11.40 33.57 -0.89
C LYS A 5 -11.56 32.45 -1.93
N ALA A 6 -11.33 32.73 -3.21
CA ALA A 6 -11.35 31.73 -4.27
C ALA A 6 -10.27 30.66 -4.07
N PHE A 7 -9.05 31.08 -3.70
CA PHE A 7 -7.96 30.18 -3.34
C PHE A 7 -8.35 29.25 -2.17
N ALA A 8 -8.85 29.81 -1.07
CA ALA A 8 -9.26 29.02 0.10
C ALA A 8 -10.35 27.99 -0.25
N ARG A 9 -11.35 28.39 -1.06
CA ARG A 9 -12.37 27.47 -1.58
C ARG A 9 -11.77 26.37 -2.47
N GLY A 10 -10.79 26.71 -3.30
CA GLY A 10 -10.07 25.76 -4.14
C GLY A 10 -9.36 24.68 -3.32
N CYS A 11 -8.61 25.07 -2.28
CA CYS A 11 -7.93 24.11 -1.39
C CYS A 11 -8.92 23.14 -0.73
N MET A 12 -10.03 23.67 -0.18
CA MET A 12 -11.07 22.83 0.43
C MET A 12 -11.71 21.88 -0.59
N ARG A 13 -11.98 22.36 -1.81
CA ARG A 13 -12.54 21.54 -2.88
C ARG A 13 -11.60 20.39 -3.26
N THR A 14 -10.32 20.65 -3.45
CA THR A 14 -9.33 19.59 -3.75
C THR A 14 -9.29 18.54 -2.66
N TYR A 15 -9.29 18.96 -1.38
CA TYR A 15 -9.34 18.02 -0.26
C TYR A 15 -10.60 17.14 -0.31
N LEU A 16 -11.78 17.73 -0.55
CA LEU A 16 -13.03 16.98 -0.61
C LEU A 16 -13.07 15.99 -1.79
N ILE A 17 -12.53 16.37 -2.94
CA ILE A 17 -12.38 15.46 -4.09
C ILE A 17 -11.48 14.28 -3.70
N LEU A 18 -10.30 14.55 -3.13
CA LEU A 18 -9.37 13.48 -2.74
C LEU A 18 -9.95 12.59 -1.61
N LYS A 19 -10.76 13.16 -0.71
CA LYS A 19 -11.50 12.40 0.31
C LYS A 19 -12.49 11.43 -0.32
N GLU A 20 -13.22 11.85 -1.34
CA GLU A 20 -14.12 10.98 -2.10
C GLU A 20 -13.34 9.88 -2.83
N LYS A 21 -12.24 10.23 -3.50
CA LYS A 21 -11.37 9.25 -4.15
C LYS A 21 -10.79 8.23 -3.17
N ALA A 22 -10.37 8.66 -1.98
CA ALA A 22 -9.92 7.75 -0.93
C ALA A 22 -11.03 6.78 -0.46
N ALA A 23 -12.30 7.22 -0.43
CA ALA A 23 -13.43 6.33 -0.14
C ALA A 23 -13.66 5.31 -1.26
N GLN A 24 -13.58 5.74 -2.53
CA GLN A 24 -13.65 4.85 -3.70
C GLN A 24 -12.53 3.80 -3.67
N PHE A 25 -11.29 4.22 -3.39
CA PHE A 25 -10.12 3.33 -3.28
C PHE A 25 -10.34 2.22 -2.24
N ARG A 26 -10.91 2.57 -1.08
CA ARG A 26 -11.23 1.61 -0.01
C ARG A 26 -12.35 0.64 -0.40
N ALA A 27 -13.25 1.04 -1.28
CA ALA A 27 -14.39 0.25 -1.73
C ALA A 27 -14.08 -0.61 -2.97
N ASP A 28 -13.04 -0.26 -3.74
CA ASP A 28 -12.66 -0.96 -4.97
C ASP A 28 -12.10 -2.36 -4.64
N ARG A 29 -12.84 -3.40 -5.04
CA ARG A 29 -12.50 -4.80 -4.74
C ARG A 29 -11.22 -5.27 -5.42
N GLU A 30 -10.90 -4.74 -6.60
CA GLU A 30 -9.71 -5.15 -7.33
C GLU A 30 -8.46 -4.55 -6.68
N ILE A 31 -8.52 -3.27 -6.31
CA ILE A 31 -7.47 -2.61 -5.52
C ILE A 31 -7.26 -3.32 -4.19
N GLN A 32 -8.34 -3.61 -3.44
CA GLN A 32 -8.21 -4.32 -2.16
C GLN A 32 -7.66 -5.75 -2.34
N GLY A 33 -7.99 -6.43 -3.44
CA GLY A 33 -7.43 -7.73 -3.79
C GLY A 33 -5.91 -7.68 -4.00
N LEU A 34 -5.42 -6.69 -4.76
CA LEU A 34 -3.99 -6.49 -4.98
C LEU A 34 -3.26 -6.14 -3.69
N LEU A 35 -3.84 -5.29 -2.84
CA LEU A 35 -3.25 -4.96 -1.54
C LEU A 35 -3.15 -6.19 -0.64
N ALA A 36 -4.18 -7.05 -0.63
CA ALA A 36 -4.15 -8.30 0.13
C ALA A 36 -3.08 -9.27 -0.40
N GLU A 37 -2.88 -9.36 -1.72
CA GLU A 37 -1.81 -10.16 -2.32
C GLU A 37 -0.42 -9.63 -1.96
N ILE A 38 -0.22 -8.31 -2.07
CA ILE A 38 1.06 -7.64 -1.80
C ILE A 38 1.44 -7.75 -0.33
N THR A 39 0.47 -7.56 0.58
CA THR A 39 0.69 -7.56 2.03
C THR A 39 0.50 -8.94 2.67
N ALA A 40 0.26 -9.98 1.88
CA ALA A 40 0.10 -11.34 2.36
C ALA A 40 1.34 -11.78 3.14
N ASP A 41 1.14 -12.07 4.42
CA ASP A 41 2.11 -12.66 5.33
C ASP A 41 1.69 -14.10 5.64
N ASP A 42 2.59 -15.05 5.41
CA ASP A 42 2.38 -16.46 5.74
C ASP A 42 2.77 -16.79 7.18
N GLY A 43 3.29 -15.80 7.92
CA GLY A 43 3.69 -15.92 9.30
C GLY A 43 4.97 -16.72 9.52
N SER A 44 5.67 -17.12 8.46
CA SER A 44 6.93 -17.87 8.55
C SER A 44 8.01 -17.11 9.33
N MET A 45 7.93 -15.79 9.35
CA MET A 45 8.86 -14.91 10.06
C MET A 45 8.40 -14.48 11.45
N ASN A 46 7.22 -14.91 11.92
CA ASN A 46 6.64 -14.47 13.20
C ASN A 46 7.51 -14.77 14.42
N GLN A 47 8.28 -15.87 14.38
CA GLN A 47 9.20 -16.24 15.46
C GLN A 47 10.31 -15.20 15.70
N PHE A 48 10.63 -14.38 14.69
CA PHE A 48 11.63 -13.33 14.76
C PHE A 48 11.03 -11.96 15.11
N ALA A 49 9.70 -11.83 15.16
CA ALA A 49 9.02 -10.58 15.48
C ALA A 49 9.07 -10.23 16.98
N GLY A 50 8.72 -8.99 17.31
CA GLY A 50 8.62 -8.48 18.69
C GLY A 50 9.95 -8.01 19.29
N ALA A 51 10.04 -8.02 20.62
CA ALA A 51 11.21 -7.52 21.33
C ALA A 51 12.50 -8.27 20.94
N TYR A 52 13.58 -7.50 20.88
CA TYR A 52 14.91 -8.02 20.59
C TYR A 52 15.37 -9.03 21.65
N SER A 53 16.04 -10.08 21.18
CA SER A 53 16.88 -10.94 22.01
C SER A 53 18.07 -11.42 21.17
N ARG A 54 19.17 -11.77 21.84
CA ARG A 54 20.36 -12.30 21.17
C ARG A 54 20.04 -13.60 20.43
N ASP A 55 19.27 -14.49 21.05
CA ASP A 55 18.91 -15.79 20.48
C ASP A 55 18.08 -15.65 19.20
N LYS A 56 17.09 -14.74 19.17
CA LYS A 56 16.33 -14.44 17.95
C LYS A 56 17.22 -13.90 16.84
N ALA A 57 18.15 -13.01 17.19
CA ALA A 57 19.06 -12.41 16.21
C ALA A 57 20.01 -13.45 15.61
N ASP A 58 20.54 -14.36 16.43
CA ASP A 58 21.45 -15.40 15.97
C ASP A 58 20.70 -16.48 15.17
N ALA A 59 19.48 -16.83 15.56
CA ALA A 59 18.60 -17.71 14.77
C ALA A 59 18.23 -17.08 13.41
N LEU A 60 17.91 -15.79 13.36
CA LEU A 60 17.59 -15.09 12.11
C LEU A 60 18.80 -15.04 11.16
N LYS A 61 20.00 -14.83 11.68
CA LYS A 61 21.24 -14.87 10.86
C LYS A 61 21.50 -16.25 10.27
N ALA A 62 21.13 -17.30 10.98
CA ALA A 62 21.30 -18.68 10.53
C ALA A 62 20.17 -19.16 9.61
N GLN A 63 19.07 -18.40 9.49
CA GLN A 63 17.94 -18.75 8.64
C GLN A 63 18.37 -18.78 7.16
N SER A 64 18.08 -19.88 6.47
CA SER A 64 18.26 -19.97 5.02
C SER A 64 17.07 -19.34 4.30
N PHE A 65 17.35 -18.53 3.29
CA PHE A 65 16.35 -17.90 2.44
C PHE A 65 16.58 -18.37 0.99
N ASP A 66 15.53 -18.90 0.38
CA ASP A 66 15.53 -19.16 -1.07
C ASP A 66 15.28 -17.84 -1.82
N HIS A 67 16.36 -17.13 -2.09
CA HIS A 67 16.32 -15.86 -2.80
C HIS A 67 15.75 -15.98 -4.22
N ARG A 68 15.83 -17.16 -4.87
CA ARG A 68 15.25 -17.37 -6.21
C ARG A 68 13.74 -17.49 -6.12
N ALA A 69 13.24 -18.27 -5.16
CA ALA A 69 11.80 -18.37 -4.91
C ALA A 69 11.20 -17.01 -4.50
N ILE A 70 11.89 -16.26 -3.64
CA ILE A 70 11.46 -14.91 -3.23
C ILE A 70 11.40 -13.96 -4.44
N ALA A 71 12.44 -13.95 -5.27
CA ALA A 71 12.50 -13.07 -6.43
C ALA A 71 11.50 -13.45 -7.54
N ALA A 72 11.11 -14.74 -7.63
CA ALA A 72 10.13 -15.21 -8.59
C ALA A 72 8.70 -14.77 -8.24
N LYS A 73 8.43 -14.40 -6.98
CA LYS A 73 7.14 -13.82 -6.58
C LYS A 73 6.99 -12.43 -7.20
N GLY A 74 6.17 -12.34 -8.24
CA GLY A 74 5.80 -11.06 -8.83
C GLY A 74 5.15 -10.15 -7.80
N GLN A 75 5.43 -8.84 -7.89
CA GLN A 75 4.75 -7.82 -7.09
C GLN A 75 3.96 -6.94 -8.06
N PRO A 76 2.62 -6.99 -8.05
CA PRO A 76 1.78 -6.34 -9.06
C PRO A 76 1.64 -4.82 -8.84
N TYR A 77 2.73 -4.13 -8.47
CA TYR A 77 2.72 -2.71 -8.15
C TYR A 77 2.32 -1.84 -9.33
N GLU A 78 2.81 -2.12 -10.54
CA GLU A 78 2.44 -1.35 -11.74
C GLU A 78 0.95 -1.47 -12.04
N ARG A 79 0.36 -2.65 -11.80
CA ARG A 79 -1.09 -2.82 -11.92
C ARG A 79 -1.81 -1.99 -10.87
N LEU A 80 -1.39 -2.08 -9.60
CA LEU A 80 -1.97 -1.28 -8.52
C LEU A 80 -1.88 0.23 -8.81
N ASP A 81 -0.74 0.71 -9.27
CA ASP A 81 -0.50 2.11 -9.63
C ASP A 81 -1.48 2.57 -10.71
N GLN A 82 -1.59 1.83 -11.81
CA GLN A 82 -2.51 2.16 -12.90
C GLN A 82 -3.96 2.25 -12.40
N LEU A 83 -4.41 1.32 -11.55
CA LEU A 83 -5.76 1.36 -10.99
C LEU A 83 -5.99 2.58 -10.10
N VAL A 84 -4.98 2.99 -9.32
CA VAL A 84 -5.05 4.20 -8.50
C VAL A 84 -5.10 5.45 -9.37
N ILE A 85 -4.30 5.51 -10.44
CA ILE A 85 -4.34 6.62 -11.40
C ILE A 85 -5.70 6.71 -12.09
N ASP A 86 -6.23 5.61 -12.59
CA ASP A 86 -7.55 5.56 -13.23
C ASP A 86 -8.64 6.08 -12.26
N LEU A 87 -8.58 5.67 -10.99
CA LEU A 87 -9.50 6.13 -9.95
C LEU A 87 -9.36 7.64 -9.68
N LEU A 88 -8.13 8.14 -9.53
CA LEU A 88 -7.87 9.55 -9.26
C LEU A 88 -8.34 10.44 -10.42
N LEU A 89 -8.16 9.97 -11.66
CA LEU A 89 -8.56 10.68 -12.88
C LEU A 89 -10.03 10.47 -13.24
N GLY A 90 -10.75 9.57 -12.56
CA GLY A 90 -12.18 9.33 -12.77
C GLY A 90 -12.51 8.44 -13.97
N ALA A 91 -11.56 7.61 -14.42
CA ALA A 91 -11.78 6.55 -15.40
C ALA A 91 -12.30 5.25 -14.76
N ARG A 92 -12.61 5.28 -13.46
CA ARG A 92 -13.01 4.18 -12.61
C ARG A 92 -13.94 4.66 -11.50
#